data_AF-A0A6J1ENR5-F1
#
_entry.id   AF-A0A6J1ENR5-F1
#
_cell.length_a   1.000
_cell.length_b   1.000
_cell.length_c   1.000
_cell.angle_alpha   90.00
_cell.angle_beta   90.00
_cell.angle_gamma   90.00
#
_symmetry.space_group_name_H-M   'P 1'
#
loop_
_entity.id
_entity.type
_entity.pdbx_description
1 polymer ?
#
loop_
_entity_poly.entity_id
_entity_poly.type
_entity_poly.pdbx_seq_one_letter_code
_entity_poly.pdbx_strand_id
1 'polypeptide(L)'
;MSNKDDIENPNADKVQKELVASALSGESPPNWYAIVLQQASIYGVAAGYCVSASLLSIINKWAIMKFPYPGALTALQYFTSAAGVFICGCAGFIEHDRLDLLTMWRFLPAAFIFYLSLFTNSELLLHANVDTFIVFRSAVPIFVAIGETLFLHQPCPSMKTWVSLAIILGGSVLYVLTDYQFTLAAYFWASAYLISMSIDFVYIKHVVMTIGLNTWGLVLYNNLEALLLFPLELLIMGELKKIKHEISDESDWHSFAVVLPVGLSCLFGLSISFFGFSCRRAISATGFTVLGIVNKLLTVVINLVIWDKHSTFIGTMGLLICMSGGILYQQSSSSKPKEVVRVQETVEEEQQKLLDDRPSNSDEQQKQVEMPSVPDSSDADNKVSRSEDARS
;
A
#
# COMPACT_ATOMS: atom_id res chain seq x y z
N MET A 1 -55.23 -15.29 -1.09
CA MET A 1 -54.57 -14.14 -0.42
C MET A 1 -53.10 -14.50 -0.26
N SER A 2 -52.12 -13.86 -0.85
CA SER A 2 -52.05 -12.59 -1.58
C SER A 2 -51.01 -12.69 -2.69
N ASN A 3 -51.34 -12.09 -3.82
CA ASN A 3 -50.46 -11.74 -4.92
C ASN A 3 -49.33 -10.84 -4.41
N LYS A 4 -48.12 -10.97 -4.95
CA LYS A 4 -47.18 -9.86 -5.08
C LYS A 4 -46.36 -10.07 -6.34
N ASP A 5 -46.60 -9.16 -7.28
CA ASP A 5 -46.07 -9.12 -8.62
C ASP A 5 -44.54 -8.91 -8.59
N ASP A 6 -43.79 -9.90 -9.08
CA ASP A 6 -42.42 -9.69 -9.51
C ASP A 6 -42.48 -9.01 -10.88
N ILE A 7 -42.47 -7.68 -10.84
CA ILE A 7 -42.25 -6.84 -12.02
C ILE A 7 -40.82 -7.13 -12.48
N GLU A 8 -40.68 -8.09 -13.39
CA GLU A 8 -39.49 -8.31 -14.21
C GLU A 8 -39.15 -6.97 -14.86
N ASN A 9 -38.09 -6.33 -14.40
CA ASN A 9 -37.62 -5.06 -14.94
C ASN A 9 -37.13 -5.30 -16.37
N PRO A 10 -37.88 -4.89 -17.41
CA PRO A 10 -37.55 -5.23 -18.79
C PRO A 10 -36.26 -4.56 -19.26
N ASN A 11 -35.69 -3.63 -18.48
CA ASN A 11 -34.40 -3.00 -18.75
C ASN A 11 -33.21 -3.83 -18.24
N ALA A 12 -33.36 -4.64 -17.19
CA ALA A 12 -32.26 -5.46 -16.67
C ALA A 12 -31.91 -6.60 -17.65
N ASP A 13 -32.94 -7.24 -18.19
CA ASP A 13 -32.81 -8.26 -19.23
C ASP A 13 -32.30 -7.71 -20.57
N LYS A 14 -32.62 -6.44 -20.87
CA LYS A 14 -32.11 -5.73 -22.05
C LYS A 14 -30.62 -5.42 -21.92
N VAL A 15 -30.20 -4.95 -20.75
CA VAL A 15 -28.78 -4.67 -20.44
C VAL A 15 -27.97 -5.96 -20.42
N GLN A 16 -28.50 -7.05 -19.84
CA GLN A 16 -27.85 -8.36 -19.86
C GLN A 16 -27.73 -8.92 -21.29
N LYS A 17 -28.77 -8.77 -22.13
CA LYS A 17 -28.74 -9.18 -23.54
C LYS A 17 -27.81 -8.31 -24.39
N GLU A 18 -27.71 -7.00 -24.12
CA GLU A 18 -26.75 -6.10 -24.78
C GLU A 18 -25.30 -6.42 -24.38
N LEU A 19 -25.06 -6.74 -23.10
CA LEU A 19 -23.73 -7.16 -22.60
C LEU A 19 -23.29 -8.49 -23.23
N VAL A 20 -24.20 -9.47 -23.34
CA VAL A 20 -23.91 -10.76 -23.98
C VAL A 20 -23.76 -10.60 -25.50
N ALA A 21 -24.55 -9.74 -26.13
CA ALA A 21 -24.40 -9.43 -27.56
C ALA A 21 -23.09 -8.70 -27.86
N SER A 22 -22.65 -7.78 -26.99
CA SER A 22 -21.37 -7.08 -27.08
C SER A 22 -20.17 -7.99 -26.81
N ALA A 23 -20.33 -9.01 -25.95
CA ALA A 23 -19.30 -10.03 -25.71
C ALA A 23 -19.16 -11.00 -26.90
N LEU A 24 -20.25 -11.25 -27.63
CA LEU A 24 -20.27 -12.12 -28.81
C LEU A 24 -19.87 -11.39 -30.11
N SER A 25 -19.88 -10.06 -30.15
CA SER A 25 -19.54 -9.27 -31.34
C SER A 25 -18.05 -8.95 -31.50
N GLY A 26 -17.20 -9.28 -30.52
CA GLY A 26 -15.76 -8.99 -30.60
C GLY A 26 -15.43 -7.49 -30.69
N GLU A 27 -16.36 -6.61 -30.35
CA GLU A 27 -16.08 -5.17 -30.25
C GLU A 27 -15.42 -4.89 -28.90
N SER A 28 -14.09 -4.85 -28.90
CA SER A 28 -13.32 -4.23 -27.83
C SER A 28 -13.90 -2.83 -27.55
N PRO A 29 -14.20 -2.46 -26.29
CA PRO A 29 -14.73 -1.13 -25.98
C PRO A 29 -13.79 -0.06 -26.57
N PRO A 30 -14.32 1.06 -27.08
CA PRO A 30 -13.48 2.05 -27.72
C PRO A 30 -12.41 2.51 -26.73
N ASN A 31 -11.15 2.43 -27.14
CA ASN A 31 -9.94 2.63 -26.31
C ASN A 31 -10.03 3.86 -25.38
N TRP A 32 -10.76 4.92 -25.78
CA TRP A 32 -10.98 6.12 -24.96
C TRP A 32 -11.86 5.87 -23.72
N TYR A 33 -12.85 4.98 -23.76
CA TYR A 33 -13.69 4.64 -22.60
C TYR A 33 -12.87 3.92 -21.52
N ALA A 34 -12.03 2.97 -21.93
CA ALA A 34 -11.11 2.28 -21.03
C ALA A 34 -10.11 3.26 -20.38
N ILE A 35 -9.56 4.20 -21.15
CA ILE A 35 -8.68 5.27 -20.64
C ILE A 35 -9.40 6.17 -19.64
N VAL A 36 -10.63 6.60 -19.94
CA VAL A 36 -11.43 7.45 -19.05
C VAL A 36 -11.78 6.71 -17.75
N LEU A 37 -12.18 5.45 -17.85
CA LEU A 37 -12.52 4.62 -16.69
C LEU A 37 -11.28 4.37 -15.80
N GLN A 38 -10.13 4.11 -16.41
CA GLN A 38 -8.86 3.94 -15.69
C GLN A 38 -8.45 5.24 -14.98
N GLN A 39 -8.55 6.39 -15.66
CA GLN A 39 -8.26 7.68 -15.03
C GLN A 39 -9.24 7.97 -13.87
N ALA A 40 -10.54 7.74 -14.07
CA ALA A 40 -11.54 7.90 -13.03
C ALA A 40 -11.25 7.01 -11.81
N SER A 41 -10.79 5.77 -12.04
CA SER A 41 -10.36 4.86 -10.97
C SER A 41 -9.16 5.40 -10.19
N ILE A 42 -8.10 5.86 -10.88
CA ILE A 42 -6.90 6.43 -10.24
C ILE A 42 -7.26 7.68 -9.41
N TYR A 43 -8.03 8.60 -9.99
CA TYR A 43 -8.46 9.81 -9.28
C TYR A 43 -9.41 9.50 -8.13
N GLY A 44 -10.32 8.52 -8.28
CA GLY A 44 -11.23 8.08 -7.22
C GLY A 44 -10.47 7.49 -6.03
N VAL A 45 -9.47 6.65 -6.30
CA VAL A 45 -8.60 6.06 -5.27
C VAL A 45 -7.77 7.14 -4.57
N ALA A 46 -7.20 8.10 -5.32
CA ALA A 46 -6.47 9.24 -4.75
C ALA A 46 -7.36 10.13 -3.87
N ALA A 47 -8.58 10.43 -4.32
CA ALA A 47 -9.56 11.18 -3.54
C ALA A 47 -9.96 10.43 -2.28
N GLY A 48 -10.21 9.13 -2.38
CA GLY A 48 -10.50 8.26 -1.23
C GLY A 48 -9.38 8.27 -0.19
N TYR A 49 -8.11 8.22 -0.63
CA TYR A 49 -6.96 8.36 0.25
C TYR A 49 -6.91 9.72 0.93
N CYS A 50 -7.07 10.82 0.18
CA CYS A 50 -7.05 12.18 0.72
C CYS A 50 -8.14 12.41 1.77
N VAL A 51 -9.38 12.00 1.47
CA VAL A 51 -10.52 12.12 2.38
C VAL A 51 -10.29 11.28 3.63
N SER A 52 -9.85 10.03 3.46
CA SER A 52 -9.56 9.14 4.60
C SER A 52 -8.46 9.70 5.49
N ALA A 53 -7.36 10.18 4.93
CA ALA A 53 -6.23 10.74 5.67
C ALA A 53 -6.60 12.01 6.45
N SER A 54 -7.40 12.89 5.84
CA SER A 54 -7.84 14.15 6.47
C SER A 54 -8.84 13.88 7.59
N LEU A 55 -9.85 13.03 7.37
CA LEU A 55 -10.83 12.66 8.39
C LEU A 55 -10.19 11.90 9.53
N LEU A 56 -9.30 10.94 9.24
CA LEU A 56 -8.60 10.17 10.26
C LEU A 56 -7.77 11.08 11.18
N SER A 57 -7.12 12.12 10.64
CA SER A 57 -6.36 13.07 11.46
C SER A 57 -7.25 13.82 12.49
N ILE A 58 -8.48 14.19 12.09
CA ILE A 58 -9.44 14.89 12.95
C ILE A 58 -10.04 13.91 13.97
N ILE A 59 -10.49 12.74 13.50
CA ILE A 59 -11.12 11.72 14.32
C ILE A 59 -10.14 11.14 15.33
N ASN A 60 -8.88 10.89 14.95
CA ASN A 60 -7.86 10.43 15.90
C ASN A 60 -7.63 11.44 17.01
N LYS A 61 -7.61 12.74 16.70
CA LYS A 61 -7.51 13.77 17.73
C LYS A 61 -8.71 13.75 18.67
N TRP A 62 -9.92 13.60 18.13
CA TRP A 62 -11.14 13.50 18.94
C TRP A 62 -11.16 12.23 19.80
N ALA A 63 -10.74 11.09 19.24
CA ALA A 63 -10.60 9.83 19.95
C ALA A 63 -9.59 9.94 21.09
N ILE A 64 -8.40 10.51 20.85
CA ILE A 64 -7.37 10.67 21.89
C ILE A 64 -7.83 11.56 23.05
N MET A 65 -8.70 12.55 22.80
CA MET A 65 -9.30 13.36 23.88
C MET A 65 -10.23 12.57 24.81
N LYS A 66 -10.80 11.46 24.32
CA LYS A 66 -11.74 10.60 25.07
C LYS A 66 -11.10 9.27 25.52
N PHE A 67 -10.07 8.84 24.81
CA PHE A 67 -9.31 7.61 24.97
C PHE A 67 -7.82 7.97 24.91
N PRO A 68 -7.20 8.40 26.03
CA PRO A 68 -5.88 9.04 26.05
C PRO A 68 -4.72 8.03 25.96
N TYR A 69 -4.81 7.12 24.98
CA TYR A 69 -3.88 6.04 24.67
C TYR A 69 -3.66 5.92 23.16
N PRO A 70 -2.86 6.82 22.56
CA PRO A 70 -2.53 6.78 21.13
C PRO A 70 -2.01 5.43 20.62
N GLY A 71 -1.16 4.74 21.38
CA GLY A 71 -0.62 3.43 20.99
C GLY A 71 -1.74 2.38 20.93
N ALA A 72 -2.52 2.25 22.01
CA ALA A 72 -3.67 1.35 22.04
C ALA A 72 -4.72 1.66 20.95
N LEU A 73 -4.97 2.94 20.66
CA LEU A 73 -5.88 3.34 19.58
C LEU A 73 -5.39 2.84 18.22
N THR A 74 -4.08 2.95 17.96
CA THR A 74 -3.45 2.49 16.72
C THR A 74 -3.52 0.97 16.60
N ALA A 75 -3.30 0.23 17.70
CA ALA A 75 -3.50 -1.23 17.71
C ALA A 75 -4.95 -1.65 17.45
N LEU A 76 -5.92 -0.91 17.97
CA LEU A 76 -7.33 -1.15 17.65
C LEU A 76 -7.60 -0.95 16.16
N GLN A 77 -7.01 0.07 15.53
CA GLN A 77 -7.10 0.26 14.07
C GLN A 77 -6.48 -0.91 13.30
N TYR A 78 -5.29 -1.37 13.70
CA TYR A 78 -4.64 -2.52 13.06
C TYR A 78 -5.45 -3.81 13.23
N PHE A 79 -5.91 -4.09 14.45
CA PHE A 79 -6.73 -5.25 14.76
C PHE A 79 -8.04 -5.26 13.97
N THR A 80 -8.80 -4.16 14.01
CA THR A 80 -10.07 -4.06 13.30
C THR A 80 -9.90 -4.10 11.79
N SER A 81 -8.80 -3.58 11.25
CA SER A 81 -8.49 -3.67 9.82
C SER A 81 -8.17 -5.10 9.40
N ALA A 82 -7.30 -5.80 10.15
CA ALA A 82 -6.97 -7.20 9.87
C ALA A 82 -8.19 -8.13 10.05
N ALA A 83 -8.91 -7.99 11.16
CA ALA A 83 -10.11 -8.77 11.44
C ALA A 83 -11.22 -8.48 10.42
N GLY A 84 -11.43 -7.21 10.04
CA GLY A 84 -12.41 -6.82 9.05
C GLY A 84 -12.16 -7.47 7.69
N VAL A 85 -10.92 -7.44 7.20
CA VAL A 85 -10.57 -8.10 5.94
C VAL A 85 -10.71 -9.61 6.04
N PHE A 86 -10.24 -10.22 7.13
CA PHE A 86 -10.33 -11.68 7.32
C PHE A 86 -11.79 -12.15 7.38
N ILE A 87 -12.65 -11.50 8.18
CA ILE A 87 -14.07 -11.85 8.34
C ILE A 87 -14.84 -11.64 7.03
N CYS A 88 -14.67 -10.49 6.37
CA CYS A 88 -15.30 -10.22 5.07
C CYS A 88 -14.81 -11.19 4.00
N GLY A 89 -13.56 -11.64 4.09
CA GLY A 89 -12.98 -12.68 3.26
C GLY A 89 -13.61 -14.05 3.48
N CYS A 90 -13.76 -14.48 4.74
CA CYS A 90 -14.46 -15.72 5.09
C CYS A 90 -15.94 -15.69 4.67
N ALA A 91 -16.58 -14.52 4.71
CA ALA A 91 -17.95 -14.32 4.25
C ALA A 91 -18.10 -14.24 2.72
N GLY A 92 -17.00 -14.25 1.96
CA GLY A 92 -17.01 -14.19 0.50
C GLY A 92 -17.33 -12.80 -0.09
N PHE A 93 -17.35 -11.74 0.73
CA PHE A 93 -17.55 -10.37 0.25
C PHE A 93 -16.28 -9.78 -0.39
N ILE A 94 -15.12 -10.32 -0.03
CA ILE A 94 -13.81 -9.80 -0.44
C ILE A 94 -12.90 -10.97 -0.82
N GLU A 95 -12.29 -10.89 -2.00
CA GLU A 95 -11.16 -11.75 -2.36
C GLU A 95 -9.91 -11.23 -1.66
N HIS A 96 -9.36 -12.00 -0.74
CA HIS A 96 -8.05 -11.74 -0.13
C HIS A 96 -7.17 -12.97 -0.29
N ASP A 97 -5.87 -12.76 -0.44
CA ASP A 97 -4.89 -13.83 -0.52
C ASP A 97 -4.84 -14.62 0.79
N ARG A 98 -4.60 -15.93 0.69
CA ARG A 98 -4.41 -16.78 1.87
C ARG A 98 -3.24 -16.28 2.69
N LEU A 99 -3.38 -16.34 4.02
CA LEU A 99 -2.29 -16.06 4.94
C LEU A 99 -1.22 -17.14 4.82
N ASP A 100 -0.02 -16.72 4.43
CA ASP A 100 1.16 -17.54 4.28
C ASP A 100 2.33 -16.91 5.05
N LEU A 101 2.96 -17.71 5.90
CA LEU A 101 4.03 -17.26 6.78
C LEU A 101 5.29 -16.84 6.01
N LEU A 102 5.56 -17.48 4.86
CA LEU A 102 6.69 -17.09 4.02
C LEU A 102 6.47 -15.69 3.43
N THR A 103 5.25 -15.42 2.98
CA THR A 103 4.85 -14.10 2.49
C THR A 103 4.91 -13.05 3.61
N MET A 104 4.49 -13.38 4.83
CA MET A 104 4.65 -12.49 5.99
C MET A 104 6.13 -12.19 6.27
N TRP A 105 7.00 -13.21 6.27
CA TRP A 105 8.44 -13.01 6.47
C TRP A 105 9.08 -12.14 5.39
N ARG A 106 8.61 -12.25 4.14
CA ARG A 106 9.05 -11.40 3.04
C ARG A 106 8.54 -9.97 3.15
N PHE A 107 7.36 -9.77 3.75
CA PHE A 107 6.80 -8.44 4.03
C PHE A 107 7.49 -7.78 5.25
N LEU A 108 8.07 -8.57 6.16
CA LEU A 108 8.57 -8.09 7.44
C LEU A 108 9.59 -6.95 7.43
N PRO A 109 10.57 -6.93 6.51
CA PRO A 109 11.47 -5.79 6.40
C PRO A 109 10.74 -4.47 6.12
N ALA A 110 9.58 -4.52 5.45
CA ALA A 110 8.77 -3.34 5.15
C ALA A 110 8.20 -2.72 6.43
N ALA A 111 7.69 -3.55 7.34
CA ALA A 111 7.19 -3.07 8.62
C ALA A 111 8.32 -2.49 9.48
N PHE A 112 9.51 -3.13 9.50
CA PHE A 112 10.66 -2.59 10.23
C PHE A 112 11.09 -1.20 9.71
N ILE A 113 11.15 -1.03 8.38
CA ILE A 113 11.48 0.26 7.76
C ILE A 113 10.40 1.30 8.09
N PHE A 114 9.12 0.91 8.03
CA PHE A 114 8.00 1.78 8.40
C PHE A 114 8.12 2.24 9.87
N TYR A 115 8.39 1.33 10.80
CA TYR A 115 8.61 1.66 12.21
C TYR A 115 9.83 2.57 12.42
N LEU A 116 10.93 2.33 11.70
CA LEU A 116 12.10 3.21 11.74
C LEU A 116 11.74 4.62 11.28
N SER A 117 10.93 4.76 10.22
CA SER A 117 10.46 6.06 9.72
C SER A 117 9.53 6.77 10.71
N LEU A 118 8.71 6.01 11.45
CA LEU A 118 7.83 6.53 12.50
C LEU A 118 8.64 7.02 13.71
N PHE A 119 9.66 6.27 14.11
CA PHE A 119 10.55 6.63 15.19
C PHE A 119 11.34 7.90 14.88
N THR A 120 12.01 7.98 13.72
CA THR A 120 12.74 9.18 13.32
C THR A 120 11.81 10.39 13.14
N ASN A 121 10.58 10.18 12.68
CA ASN A 121 9.56 11.23 12.63
C ASN A 121 9.23 11.79 14.01
N SER A 122 9.04 10.91 14.99
CA SER A 122 8.71 11.30 16.37
C SER A 122 9.87 12.05 17.02
N GLU A 123 11.10 11.55 16.90
CA GLU A 123 12.30 12.20 17.42
C GLU A 123 12.56 13.57 16.79
N LEU A 124 12.31 13.71 15.48
CA LEU A 124 12.39 15.00 14.80
C LEU A 124 11.39 16.01 15.40
N LEU A 125 10.14 15.61 15.63
CA LEU A 125 9.13 16.49 16.22
C LEU A 125 9.41 16.86 17.68
N LEU A 126 10.17 16.04 18.41
CA LEU A 126 10.62 16.36 19.77
C LEU A 126 11.72 17.43 19.79
N HIS A 127 12.60 17.43 18.78
CA HIS A 127 13.78 18.30 18.74
C HIS A 127 13.63 19.51 17.81
N ALA A 128 12.67 19.51 16.89
CA ALA A 128 12.48 20.56 15.88
C ALA A 128 11.08 21.17 15.94
N ASN A 129 11.00 22.45 15.59
CA ASN A 129 9.71 23.11 15.37
C ASN A 129 8.96 22.48 14.20
N VAL A 130 7.63 22.61 14.23
CA VAL A 130 6.71 22.12 13.18
C VAL A 130 7.07 22.69 11.81
N ASP A 131 7.57 23.92 11.76
CA ASP A 131 7.96 24.59 10.53
C ASP A 131 9.19 23.94 9.88
N THR A 132 10.25 23.67 10.66
CA THR A 132 11.42 22.90 10.20
C THR A 132 11.01 21.53 9.67
N PHE A 133 10.12 20.83 10.37
CA PHE A 133 9.59 19.55 9.93
C PHE A 133 8.93 19.63 8.54
N ILE A 134 8.18 20.70 8.26
CA ILE A 134 7.52 20.91 6.96
C ILE A 134 8.52 21.03 5.82
N VAL A 135 9.66 21.70 6.02
CA VAL A 135 10.71 21.86 4.99
C VAL A 135 11.32 20.51 4.63
N PHE A 136 11.76 19.75 5.64
CA PHE A 136 12.36 18.44 5.40
C PHE A 136 11.35 17.46 4.79
N ARG A 137 10.09 17.49 5.22
CA ARG A 137 9.03 16.70 4.61
C ARG A 137 8.81 17.07 3.14
N SER A 138 8.91 18.35 2.78
CA SER A 138 8.77 18.83 1.40
C SER A 138 9.96 18.45 0.51
N ALA A 139 11.11 18.09 1.09
CA ALA A 139 12.26 17.55 0.38
C ALA A 139 12.13 16.04 0.07
N VAL A 140 11.35 15.27 0.84
CA VAL A 140 11.19 13.80 0.66
C VAL A 140 10.91 13.40 -0.79
N PRO A 141 9.99 14.03 -1.55
CA PRO A 141 9.70 13.64 -2.93
C PRO A 141 10.91 13.67 -3.87
N ILE A 142 11.87 14.58 -3.64
CA ILE A 142 13.10 14.66 -4.44
C ILE A 142 13.93 13.39 -4.26
N PHE A 143 14.13 12.98 -3.00
CA PHE A 143 14.90 11.78 -2.67
C PHE A 143 14.17 10.50 -3.10
N VAL A 144 12.84 10.47 -2.97
CA VAL A 144 12.02 9.37 -3.46
C VAL A 144 12.12 9.25 -4.99
N ALA A 145 12.10 10.35 -5.74
CA ALA A 145 12.25 10.31 -7.20
C ALA A 145 13.61 9.76 -7.64
N ILE A 146 14.68 10.10 -6.92
CA ILE A 146 16.01 9.53 -7.11
C ILE A 146 15.99 8.04 -6.79
N GLY A 147 15.41 7.66 -5.65
CA GLY A 147 15.30 6.27 -5.22
C GLY A 147 14.47 5.41 -6.17
N GLU A 148 13.38 5.92 -6.74
CA GLU A 148 12.62 5.22 -7.78
C GLU A 148 13.45 4.98 -9.05
N THR A 149 14.27 5.96 -9.44
CA THR A 149 15.14 5.82 -10.62
C THR A 149 16.24 4.79 -10.37
N LEU A 150 16.86 4.81 -9.19
CA LEU A 150 18.03 3.97 -8.87
C LEU A 150 17.64 2.54 -8.42
N PHE A 151 16.61 2.39 -7.59
CA PHE A 151 16.27 1.12 -6.95
C PHE A 151 15.15 0.38 -7.68
N LEU A 152 14.12 1.12 -8.12
CA LEU A 152 12.98 0.55 -8.87
C LEU A 152 13.24 0.52 -10.39
N HIS A 153 14.42 0.95 -10.84
CA HIS A 153 14.84 1.01 -12.26
C HIS A 153 13.84 1.74 -13.16
N GLN A 154 13.15 2.75 -12.61
CA GLN A 154 12.20 3.57 -13.35
C GLN A 154 12.92 4.62 -14.21
N PRO A 155 12.35 5.06 -15.34
CA PRO A 155 12.96 6.09 -16.17
C PRO A 155 13.07 7.41 -15.41
N CYS A 156 14.19 8.11 -15.60
CA CYS A 156 14.47 9.38 -14.92
C CYS A 156 13.29 10.37 -15.08
N PRO A 157 12.93 11.13 -14.02
CA PRO A 157 11.89 12.14 -14.11
C PRO A 157 12.20 13.19 -15.18
N SER A 158 11.14 13.70 -15.83
CA SER A 158 11.29 14.78 -16.79
C SER A 158 11.81 16.06 -16.11
N MET A 159 12.43 16.97 -16.85
CA MET A 159 12.82 18.27 -16.32
C MET A 159 11.63 19.05 -15.73
N LYS A 160 10.42 18.88 -16.28
CA LYS A 160 9.20 19.49 -15.73
C LYS A 160 8.86 18.93 -14.34
N THR A 161 9.05 17.63 -14.15
CA THR A 161 8.87 16.98 -12.85
C THR A 161 9.89 17.50 -11.84
N TRP A 162 11.17 17.60 -12.23
CA TRP A 162 12.22 18.16 -11.37
C TRP A 162 11.92 19.60 -10.95
N VAL A 163 11.50 20.45 -11.90
CA VAL A 163 11.09 21.83 -11.61
C VAL A 163 9.91 21.86 -10.64
N SER A 164 8.91 20.98 -10.81
CA SER A 164 7.77 20.93 -9.88
C SER A 164 8.16 20.56 -8.45
N LEU A 165 9.09 19.61 -8.28
CA LEU A 165 9.61 19.23 -6.97
C LEU A 165 10.44 20.36 -6.34
N ALA A 166 11.23 21.07 -7.15
CA ALA A 166 11.97 22.24 -6.69
C ALA A 166 11.04 23.39 -6.25
N ILE A 167 9.90 23.59 -6.93
CA ILE A 167 8.89 24.57 -6.53
C ILE A 167 8.26 24.19 -5.18
N ILE A 168 7.96 22.91 -4.96
CA ILE A 168 7.46 22.42 -3.65
C ILE A 168 8.48 22.73 -2.54
N LEU A 169 9.76 22.39 -2.76
CA LEU A 169 10.81 22.69 -1.79
C LEU A 169 10.97 24.20 -1.56
N GLY A 170 11.01 24.99 -2.64
CA GLY A 170 11.16 26.44 -2.57
C GLY A 170 10.01 27.13 -1.82
N GLY A 171 8.77 26.70 -2.05
CA GLY A 171 7.61 27.19 -1.29
C GLY A 171 7.70 26.86 0.21
N SER A 172 8.21 25.66 0.55
CA SER A 172 8.36 25.25 1.95
C SER A 172 9.46 26.04 2.66
N VAL A 173 10.56 26.34 1.96
CA VAL A 173 11.63 27.19 2.50
C VAL A 173 11.09 28.61 2.71
N LEU A 174 10.37 29.18 1.73
CA LEU A 174 9.75 30.51 1.87
C LEU A 174 8.79 30.58 3.05
N TYR A 175 8.04 29.50 3.30
CA TYR A 175 7.15 29.39 4.47
C TYR A 175 7.92 29.50 5.80
N VAL A 176 9.17 29.02 5.86
CA VAL A 176 10.00 28.98 7.08
C VAL A 176 11.02 30.11 7.17
N LEU A 177 11.22 30.94 6.14
CA LEU A 177 12.17 32.08 6.18
C LEU A 177 11.89 33.09 7.31
N THR A 178 10.76 32.96 8.02
CA THR A 178 10.39 33.77 9.18
C THR A 178 10.68 33.13 10.55
N ASP A 179 11.15 31.89 10.63
CA ASP A 179 11.49 31.20 11.90
C ASP A 179 12.93 30.67 11.87
N TYR A 180 13.79 31.18 12.75
CA TYR A 180 15.20 30.79 12.86
C TYR A 180 15.49 30.31 14.28
N GLN A 181 15.34 29.00 14.50
CA GLN A 181 15.90 28.31 15.67
C GLN A 181 16.68 27.07 15.19
N PHE A 182 17.98 27.25 15.00
CA PHE A 182 18.89 26.18 14.59
C PHE A 182 19.33 25.37 15.81
N THR A 183 19.12 24.05 15.78
CA THR A 183 19.66 23.12 16.79
C THR A 183 20.31 21.94 16.09
N LEU A 184 21.55 21.59 16.46
CA LEU A 184 22.30 20.50 15.81
C LEU A 184 21.58 19.14 15.92
N ALA A 185 20.93 18.86 17.05
CA ALA A 185 20.10 17.67 17.24
C ALA A 185 18.90 17.63 16.28
N ALA A 186 18.24 18.78 16.04
CA ALA A 186 17.12 18.88 15.12
C ALA A 186 17.53 18.51 13.68
N TYR A 187 18.70 18.99 13.21
CA TYR A 187 19.18 18.70 11.87
C TYR A 187 19.68 17.26 11.69
N PHE A 188 20.26 16.66 12.73
CA PHE A 188 20.61 15.24 12.73
C PHE A 188 19.36 14.38 12.56
N TRP A 189 18.34 14.59 13.41
CA TRP A 189 17.07 13.87 13.32
C TRP A 189 16.31 14.19 12.03
N ALA A 190 16.40 15.40 11.51
CA ALA A 190 15.81 15.77 10.24
C ALA A 190 16.42 15.01 9.06
N SER A 191 17.74 14.84 9.07
CA SER A 191 18.44 14.04 8.07
C SER A 191 18.10 12.55 8.19
N ALA A 192 18.05 12.03 9.42
CA ALA A 192 17.64 10.65 9.68
C ALA A 192 16.19 10.39 9.21
N TYR A 193 15.27 11.31 9.51
CA TYR A 193 13.89 11.29 9.02
C TYR A 193 13.83 11.31 7.49
N LEU A 194 14.56 12.21 6.84
CA LEU A 194 14.56 12.34 5.38
C LEU A 194 15.04 11.04 4.70
N ILE A 195 16.11 10.43 5.21
CA ILE A 195 16.65 9.16 4.69
C ILE A 195 15.66 8.02 4.94
N SER A 196 15.22 7.84 6.18
CA SER A 196 14.31 6.74 6.55
C SER A 196 12.97 6.81 5.81
N MET A 197 12.36 7.99 5.70
CA MET A 197 11.13 8.18 4.93
C MET A 197 11.33 7.92 3.44
N SER A 198 12.46 8.34 2.87
CA SER A 198 12.71 8.11 1.45
C SER A 198 12.87 6.62 1.15
N ILE A 199 13.57 5.89 2.03
CA ILE A 199 13.68 4.43 1.96
C ILE A 199 12.30 3.79 2.13
N ASP A 200 11.50 4.22 3.11
CA ASP A 200 10.15 3.70 3.35
C ASP A 200 9.26 3.80 2.10
N PHE A 201 9.12 4.99 1.51
CA PHE A 201 8.28 5.16 0.34
C PHE A 201 8.72 4.31 -0.86
N VAL A 202 10.02 4.23 -1.11
CA VAL A 202 10.59 3.43 -2.23
C VAL A 202 10.45 1.94 -1.96
N TYR A 203 10.75 1.49 -0.74
CA TYR A 203 10.70 0.09 -0.37
C TYR A 203 9.28 -0.44 -0.31
N ILE A 204 8.34 0.31 0.29
CA ILE A 204 6.92 -0.06 0.30
C ILE A 204 6.39 -0.14 -1.15
N LYS A 205 6.80 0.78 -2.04
CA LYS A 205 6.43 0.67 -3.46
C LYS A 205 7.00 -0.61 -4.08
N HIS A 206 8.24 -0.97 -3.79
CA HIS A 206 8.84 -2.23 -4.26
C HIS A 206 8.07 -3.46 -3.75
N VAL A 207 7.73 -3.50 -2.47
CA VAL A 207 6.94 -4.58 -1.83
C VAL A 207 5.57 -4.71 -2.49
N VAL A 208 4.85 -3.60 -2.65
CA VAL A 208 3.53 -3.55 -3.30
C VAL A 208 3.57 -4.06 -4.74
N MET A 209 4.67 -3.84 -5.47
CA MET A 209 4.81 -4.27 -6.87
C MET A 209 5.36 -5.70 -7.04
N THR A 210 6.02 -6.28 -6.03
CA THR A 210 6.77 -7.55 -6.20
C THR A 210 6.21 -8.74 -5.43
N ILE A 211 5.41 -8.52 -4.39
CA ILE A 211 4.85 -9.62 -3.58
C ILE A 211 3.62 -10.24 -4.27
N GLY A 212 2.97 -9.53 -5.20
CA GLY A 212 1.86 -10.07 -5.99
C GLY A 212 0.55 -10.21 -5.24
N LEU A 213 0.46 -9.67 -4.00
CA LEU A 213 -0.79 -9.62 -3.24
C LEU A 213 -1.76 -8.63 -3.86
N ASN A 214 -3.04 -8.94 -3.78
CA ASN A 214 -4.07 -7.98 -4.09
C ASN A 214 -4.14 -6.89 -2.99
N THR A 215 -4.92 -5.83 -3.20
CA THR A 215 -4.98 -4.70 -2.25
C THR A 215 -5.45 -5.14 -0.87
N TRP A 216 -6.45 -6.02 -0.78
CA TRP A 216 -6.96 -6.53 0.49
C TRP A 216 -5.95 -7.44 1.19
N GLY A 217 -5.18 -8.23 0.44
CA GLY A 217 -4.02 -8.96 0.92
C GLY A 217 -3.00 -8.00 1.54
N LEU A 218 -2.59 -6.95 0.84
CA LEU A 218 -1.66 -5.94 1.37
C LEU A 218 -2.19 -5.29 2.67
N VAL A 219 -3.49 -4.96 2.73
CA VAL A 219 -4.12 -4.44 3.94
C VAL A 219 -4.04 -5.44 5.08
N LEU A 220 -4.40 -6.71 4.84
CA LEU A 220 -4.38 -7.75 5.85
C LEU A 220 -2.97 -7.99 6.39
N TYR A 221 -1.99 -8.22 5.51
CA TYR A 221 -0.61 -8.49 5.89
C TYR A 221 0.00 -7.32 6.66
N ASN A 222 -0.13 -6.09 6.16
CA ASN A 222 0.42 -4.90 6.81
C ASN A 222 -0.17 -4.68 8.22
N ASN A 223 -1.50 -4.78 8.36
CA ASN A 223 -2.16 -4.54 9.64
C ASN A 223 -1.92 -5.68 10.63
N LEU A 224 -1.88 -6.93 10.16
CA LEU A 224 -1.55 -8.08 11.00
C LEU A 224 -0.12 -7.98 11.50
N GLU A 225 0.82 -7.62 10.65
CA GLU A 225 2.22 -7.53 11.03
C GLU A 225 2.50 -6.34 11.96
N ALA A 226 1.89 -5.18 11.70
CA ALA A 226 1.93 -4.05 12.62
C ALA A 226 1.35 -4.41 14.00
N LEU A 227 0.28 -5.23 14.03
CA LEU A 227 -0.27 -5.75 15.29
C LEU A 227 0.70 -6.71 16.00
N LEU A 228 1.49 -7.51 15.27
CA LEU A 228 2.51 -8.37 15.87
C LEU A 228 3.67 -7.57 16.47
N LEU A 229 4.01 -6.42 15.89
CA LEU A 229 5.04 -5.52 16.39
C LEU A 229 4.55 -4.57 17.50
N PHE A 230 3.24 -4.40 17.64
CA PHE A 230 2.62 -3.52 18.63
C PHE A 230 3.06 -3.73 20.10
N PRO A 231 3.28 -4.96 20.62
CA PRO A 231 3.78 -5.13 21.99
C PRO A 231 5.12 -4.43 22.25
N LEU A 232 5.98 -4.33 21.23
CA LEU A 232 7.22 -3.57 21.30
C LEU A 232 6.94 -2.07 21.38
N GLU A 233 6.00 -1.57 20.57
CA GLU A 233 5.56 -0.17 20.57
C GLU A 233 4.98 0.25 21.94
N LEU A 234 4.15 -0.59 22.54
CA LEU A 234 3.61 -0.40 23.89
C LEU A 234 4.68 -0.30 24.97
N LEU A 235 5.74 -1.10 24.86
CA LEU A 235 6.85 -1.10 25.80
C LEU A 235 7.68 0.19 25.66
N ILE A 236 7.90 0.65 24.42
CA ILE A 236 8.62 1.91 24.12
C ILE A 236 7.81 3.13 24.58
N MET A 237 6.50 3.17 24.29
CA MET A 237 5.63 4.31 24.67
C MET A 237 5.32 4.34 26.18
N GLY A 238 5.54 3.24 26.91
CA GLY A 238 5.28 3.17 28.35
C GLY A 238 3.80 3.15 28.74
N GLU A 239 2.88 3.08 27.76
CA GLU A 239 1.43 3.10 27.98
C GLU A 239 0.94 1.89 28.80
N LEU A 240 1.65 0.77 28.76
CA LEU A 240 1.30 -0.45 29.52
C LEU A 240 1.10 -0.19 31.01
N LYS A 241 1.95 0.65 31.62
CA LYS A 241 1.85 0.98 33.04
C LYS A 241 0.64 1.86 33.34
N LYS A 242 0.33 2.79 32.43
CA LYS A 242 -0.81 3.70 32.54
C LYS A 242 -2.14 2.95 32.39
N ILE A 243 -2.24 2.10 31.36
CA ILE A 243 -3.41 1.25 31.10
C ILE A 243 -3.66 0.31 32.27
N LYS A 244 -2.63 -0.35 32.82
CA LYS A 244 -2.79 -1.28 33.95
C LYS A 244 -3.28 -0.57 35.22
N HIS A 245 -2.83 0.66 35.45
CA HIS A 245 -3.25 1.45 36.61
C HIS A 245 -4.71 1.92 36.46
N GLU A 246 -5.09 2.43 35.29
CA GLU A 246 -6.43 2.96 35.05
C GLU A 246 -7.50 1.88 34.78
N ILE A 247 -7.14 0.66 34.34
CA ILE A 247 -8.07 -0.50 34.31
C ILE A 247 -8.51 -0.91 35.73
N SER A 248 -7.70 -0.57 36.74
CA SER A 248 -8.04 -0.86 38.13
C SER A 248 -9.01 0.17 38.72
N ASP A 249 -9.19 1.32 38.07
CA ASP A 249 -10.22 2.32 38.38
C ASP A 249 -11.39 2.13 37.41
N GLU A 250 -12.63 2.24 37.90
CA GLU A 250 -13.85 2.07 37.09
C GLU A 250 -14.07 3.23 36.09
N SER A 251 -13.22 3.35 35.08
CA SER A 251 -13.47 4.24 33.95
C SER A 251 -14.60 3.68 33.07
N ASP A 252 -15.46 4.56 32.58
CA ASP A 252 -16.60 4.19 31.72
C ASP A 252 -16.16 4.04 30.25
N TRP A 253 -15.30 3.05 29.98
CA TRP A 253 -14.75 2.77 28.63
C TRP A 253 -15.83 2.37 27.62
N HIS A 254 -17.00 1.94 28.09
CA HIS A 254 -18.14 1.52 27.26
C HIS A 254 -19.09 2.67 26.90
N SER A 255 -18.84 3.88 27.42
CA SER A 255 -19.65 5.04 27.08
C SER A 255 -19.67 5.30 25.58
N PHE A 256 -20.85 5.62 25.04
CA PHE A 256 -21.01 5.97 23.62
C PHE A 256 -20.08 7.11 23.18
N ALA A 257 -19.75 8.03 24.10
CA ALA A 257 -18.82 9.13 23.87
C ALA A 257 -17.36 8.70 23.62
N VAL A 258 -16.98 7.48 24.02
CA VAL A 258 -15.67 6.87 23.76
C VAL A 258 -15.76 5.91 22.57
N VAL A 259 -16.79 5.06 22.54
CA VAL A 259 -16.97 4.04 21.50
C VAL A 259 -17.13 4.66 20.11
N LEU A 260 -17.90 5.74 19.98
CA LEU A 260 -18.14 6.40 18.69
C LEU A 260 -16.85 6.92 18.03
N PRO A 261 -16.03 7.78 18.68
CA PRO A 261 -14.81 8.28 18.05
C PRO A 261 -13.78 7.17 17.82
N VAL A 262 -13.65 6.19 18.72
CA VAL A 262 -12.75 5.05 18.55
C VAL A 262 -13.20 4.16 17.38
N GLY A 263 -14.49 3.88 17.26
CA GLY A 263 -15.05 3.09 16.15
C GLY A 263 -14.89 3.79 14.80
N LEU A 264 -15.13 5.10 14.74
CA LEU A 264 -14.87 5.89 13.53
C LEU A 264 -13.39 5.93 13.17
N SER A 265 -12.51 6.04 14.16
CA SER A 265 -11.06 5.97 13.99
C SER A 265 -10.64 4.63 13.38
N CYS A 266 -11.20 3.52 13.85
CA CYS A 266 -10.99 2.18 13.29
C CYS A 266 -11.49 2.06 11.84
N LEU A 267 -12.70 2.55 11.54
CA LEU A 267 -13.26 2.54 10.18
C LEU A 267 -12.37 3.32 9.20
N PHE A 268 -11.95 4.52 9.58
CA PHE A 268 -11.05 5.32 8.74
C PHE A 268 -9.62 4.78 8.73
N GLY A 269 -9.20 4.04 9.75
CA GLY A 269 -7.95 3.25 9.78
C GLY A 269 -7.91 2.15 8.71
N LEU A 270 -9.01 1.41 8.56
CA LEU A 270 -9.17 0.44 7.47
C LEU A 270 -9.21 1.16 6.11
N SER A 271 -9.97 2.26 6.03
CA SER A 271 -10.15 3.02 4.79
C SER A 271 -8.83 3.61 4.28
N ILE A 272 -8.04 4.25 5.15
CA ILE A 272 -6.73 4.79 4.77
C ILE A 272 -5.75 3.68 4.37
N SER A 273 -5.80 2.51 5.03
CA SER A 273 -4.98 1.36 4.65
C SER A 273 -5.32 0.90 3.23
N PHE A 274 -6.61 0.69 2.95
CA PHE A 274 -7.08 0.25 1.64
C PHE A 274 -6.76 1.25 0.53
N PHE A 275 -7.18 2.52 0.69
CA PHE A 275 -6.92 3.54 -0.33
C PHE A 275 -5.43 3.87 -0.43
N GLY A 276 -4.68 3.79 0.67
CA GLY A 276 -3.23 3.99 0.67
C GLY A 276 -2.50 2.94 -0.16
N PHE A 277 -2.81 1.65 0.00
CA PHE A 277 -2.23 0.60 -0.84
C PHE A 277 -2.74 0.67 -2.28
N SER A 278 -4.02 0.95 -2.48
CA SER A 278 -4.58 1.15 -3.83
C SER A 278 -3.89 2.28 -4.57
N CYS A 279 -3.65 3.42 -3.91
CA CYS A 279 -2.87 4.52 -4.45
C CYS A 279 -1.44 4.07 -4.78
N ARG A 280 -0.75 3.43 -3.83
CA ARG A 280 0.63 2.97 -4.06
C ARG A 280 0.74 1.97 -5.21
N ARG A 281 -0.32 1.23 -5.54
CA ARG A 281 -0.39 0.42 -6.77
C ARG A 281 -0.58 1.32 -8.00
N ALA A 282 -1.55 2.23 -7.96
CA ALA A 282 -1.99 3.05 -9.09
C ALA A 282 -1.00 4.16 -9.52
N ILE A 283 -0.21 4.72 -8.61
CA ILE A 283 0.71 5.84 -8.89
C ILE A 283 2.15 5.53 -8.44
N SER A 284 3.11 6.34 -8.89
CA SER A 284 4.52 6.24 -8.47
C SER A 284 4.69 6.54 -6.98
N ALA A 285 5.79 6.08 -6.37
CA ALA A 285 6.12 6.41 -4.98
C ALA A 285 6.26 7.93 -4.81
N THR A 286 6.93 8.61 -5.75
CA THR A 286 7.03 10.07 -5.76
C THR A 286 5.64 10.70 -5.84
N GLY A 287 4.77 10.22 -6.72
CA GLY A 287 3.41 10.74 -6.85
C GLY A 287 2.60 10.58 -5.57
N PHE A 288 2.75 9.45 -4.88
CA PHE A 288 2.13 9.21 -3.59
C PHE A 288 2.64 10.18 -2.51
N THR A 289 3.94 10.47 -2.48
CA THR A 289 4.49 11.48 -1.55
C THR A 289 3.98 12.89 -1.83
N VAL A 290 3.92 13.30 -3.11
CA VAL A 290 3.39 14.61 -3.51
C VAL A 290 1.91 14.73 -3.16
N LEU A 291 1.11 13.68 -3.42
CA LEU A 291 -0.31 13.64 -3.07
C LEU A 291 -0.52 13.85 -1.56
N GLY A 292 0.28 13.17 -0.73
CA GLY A 292 0.22 13.31 0.73
C GLY A 292 0.60 14.72 1.21
N ILE A 293 1.63 15.34 0.63
CA ILE A 293 2.04 16.71 0.94
C ILE A 293 0.93 17.69 0.55
N VAL A 294 0.41 17.62 -0.68
CA VAL A 294 -0.67 18.51 -1.16
C VAL A 294 -1.92 18.37 -0.29
N ASN A 295 -2.32 17.14 0.08
CA ASN A 295 -3.46 16.92 0.95
C ASN A 295 -3.28 17.57 2.34
N LYS A 296 -2.08 17.46 2.91
CA LYS A 296 -1.78 18.05 4.21
C LYS A 296 -1.77 19.58 4.14
N LEU A 297 -1.15 20.15 3.12
CA LEU A 297 -1.10 21.60 2.91
C LEU A 297 -2.49 22.17 2.62
N LEU A 298 -3.32 21.47 1.85
CA LEU A 298 -4.72 21.85 1.62
C LEU A 298 -5.49 21.93 2.94
N THR A 299 -5.31 20.95 3.82
CA THR A 299 -5.93 20.96 5.15
C THR A 299 -5.48 22.17 5.98
N VAL A 300 -4.20 22.54 5.91
CA VAL A 300 -3.66 23.73 6.59
C VAL A 300 -4.27 25.01 6.02
N VAL A 301 -4.34 25.14 4.70
CA VAL A 301 -4.93 26.31 4.04
C VAL A 301 -6.42 26.46 4.40
N ILE A 302 -7.20 25.37 4.35
CA ILE A 302 -8.60 25.39 4.77
C ILE A 302 -8.73 25.84 6.23
N ASN A 303 -7.87 25.33 7.11
CA ASN A 303 -7.87 25.73 8.52
C ASN A 303 -7.53 27.22 8.71
N LEU A 304 -6.57 27.77 7.95
CA LEU A 304 -6.22 29.20 7.99
C LEU A 304 -7.32 30.11 7.45
N VAL A 305 -8.09 29.64 6.45
CA VAL A 305 -9.21 30.41 5.89
C VAL A 305 -10.40 30.42 6.86
N ILE A 306 -10.64 29.32 7.57
CA ILE A 306 -11.77 29.20 8.50
C ILE A 306 -11.45 29.85 9.87
N TRP A 307 -10.23 29.66 10.38
CA TRP A 307 -9.77 30.30 11.61
C TRP A 307 -8.86 31.46 11.26
N ASP A 308 -9.36 32.67 11.47
CA ASP A 308 -8.71 33.97 11.21
C ASP A 308 -7.51 34.20 12.17
N LYS A 309 -6.50 33.33 12.09
CA LYS A 309 -5.31 33.33 12.94
C LYS A 309 -4.12 33.83 12.13
N HIS A 310 -3.34 34.73 12.72
CA HIS A 310 -2.14 35.41 12.20
C HIS A 310 -1.08 34.49 11.55
N SER A 311 -1.37 33.86 10.41
CA SER A 311 -0.32 33.38 9.53
C SER A 311 0.27 34.59 8.81
N THR A 312 1.58 34.76 8.90
CA THR A 312 2.32 35.82 8.19
C THR A 312 2.00 35.72 6.70
N PHE A 313 1.75 36.84 6.03
CA PHE A 313 1.44 36.87 4.59
C PHE A 313 2.44 36.06 3.75
N ILE A 314 3.72 36.12 4.13
CA ILE A 314 4.83 35.36 3.52
C ILE A 314 4.62 33.84 3.66
N GLY A 315 4.19 33.36 4.83
CA GLY A 315 3.87 31.94 5.05
C GLY A 315 2.72 31.49 4.14
N THR A 316 1.65 32.27 4.05
CA THR A 316 0.53 31.97 3.15
C THR A 316 0.96 31.89 1.69
N MET A 317 1.84 32.80 1.23
CA MET A 317 2.42 32.73 -0.12
C MET A 317 3.28 31.48 -0.32
N GLY A 318 4.10 31.10 0.66
CA GLY A 318 4.88 29.86 0.63
C GLY A 318 4.01 28.60 0.46
N LEU A 319 2.89 28.53 1.21
CA LEU A 319 1.93 27.43 1.09
C LEU A 319 1.29 27.34 -0.30
N LEU A 320 0.89 28.48 -0.88
CA LEU A 320 0.32 28.52 -2.24
C LEU A 320 1.34 28.10 -3.30
N ILE A 321 2.61 28.50 -3.14
CA ILE A 321 3.70 28.07 -4.02
C ILE A 321 3.87 26.54 -3.93
N CYS A 322 3.89 25.97 -2.73
CA CYS A 322 3.93 24.50 -2.57
C CYS A 322 2.77 23.80 -3.29
N MET A 323 1.54 24.31 -3.13
CA MET A 323 0.36 23.73 -3.80
C MET A 323 0.48 23.81 -5.33
N SER A 324 0.95 24.94 -5.87
CA SER A 324 1.15 25.07 -7.32
C SER A 324 2.22 24.11 -7.86
N GLY A 325 3.28 23.86 -7.09
CA GLY A 325 4.27 22.83 -7.39
C GLY A 325 3.65 21.42 -7.47
N GLY A 326 2.73 21.09 -6.57
CA GLY A 326 1.97 19.83 -6.62
C GLY A 326 1.09 19.68 -7.86
N ILE A 327 0.43 20.77 -8.29
CA ILE A 327 -0.38 20.78 -9.52
C ILE A 327 0.52 20.60 -10.76
N LEU A 328 1.66 21.30 -10.81
CA LEU A 328 2.64 21.14 -11.89
C LEU A 328 3.22 19.72 -11.94
N TYR A 329 3.45 19.11 -10.78
CA TYR A 329 3.88 17.71 -10.70
C TYR A 329 2.86 16.79 -11.36
N GLN A 330 1.58 16.92 -11.00
CA GLN A 330 0.51 16.11 -11.58
C GLN A 330 0.44 16.26 -13.10
N GLN A 331 0.53 17.49 -13.62
CA GLN A 331 0.54 17.74 -15.07
C GLN A 331 1.76 17.12 -15.77
N SER A 332 2.92 17.16 -15.13
CA SER A 332 4.15 16.54 -15.64
C SER A 332 4.06 15.01 -15.67
N SER A 333 3.37 14.41 -14.69
CA SER A 333 3.23 12.96 -14.53
C SER A 333 2.14 12.37 -15.43
N SER A 334 0.99 13.05 -15.56
CA SER A 334 -0.12 12.66 -16.45
C SER A 334 0.25 12.65 -17.94
N SER A 335 1.40 13.22 -18.32
CA SER A 335 1.94 13.13 -19.68
C SER A 335 2.62 11.78 -19.98
N LYS A 336 2.76 10.88 -18.99
CA LYS A 336 3.37 9.54 -19.10
C LYS A 336 2.40 8.33 -18.97
N PRO A 337 1.13 8.30 -19.44
CA PRO A 337 0.27 7.12 -19.21
C PRO A 337 0.73 5.82 -19.90
N LYS A 338 1.83 5.83 -20.67
CA LYS A 338 2.21 4.74 -21.58
C LYS A 338 3.22 3.72 -21.02
N GLU A 339 3.90 3.98 -19.91
CA GLU A 339 5.04 3.14 -19.49
C GLU A 339 4.74 2.23 -18.29
N VAL A 340 4.00 2.71 -17.28
CA VAL A 340 3.70 1.90 -16.07
C VAL A 340 2.73 0.75 -16.39
N VAL A 341 1.79 0.97 -17.32
CA VAL A 341 0.85 -0.07 -17.79
C VAL A 341 1.57 -1.16 -18.59
N ARG A 342 2.54 -0.79 -19.44
CA ARG A 342 3.29 -1.75 -20.25
C ARG A 342 4.12 -2.71 -19.38
N VAL A 343 4.75 -2.21 -18.31
CA VAL A 343 5.50 -3.08 -17.37
C VAL A 343 4.55 -4.01 -16.60
N GLN A 344 3.35 -3.54 -16.25
CA GLN A 344 2.37 -4.35 -15.52
C GLN A 344 1.73 -5.43 -16.40
N GLU A 345 1.37 -5.12 -17.64
CA GLU A 345 0.90 -6.10 -18.63
C GLU A 345 1.98 -7.16 -18.91
N THR A 346 3.26 -6.77 -19.01
CA THR A 346 4.35 -7.73 -19.26
C THR A 346 4.58 -8.67 -18.06
N VAL A 347 4.44 -8.19 -16.82
CA VAL A 347 4.60 -9.03 -15.61
C VAL A 347 3.40 -9.97 -15.43
N GLU A 348 2.18 -9.49 -15.68
CA GLU A 348 0.97 -10.31 -15.65
C GLU A 348 0.98 -11.36 -16.79
N GLU A 349 1.42 -11.01 -18.00
CA GLU A 349 1.60 -11.95 -19.12
C GLU A 349 2.69 -13.00 -18.85
N GLU A 350 3.81 -12.63 -18.21
CA GLU A 350 4.85 -13.59 -17.83
C GLU A 350 4.39 -14.52 -16.69
N GLN A 351 3.68 -14.02 -15.68
CA GLN A 351 3.09 -14.87 -14.64
C GLN A 351 2.01 -15.81 -15.22
N GLN A 352 1.20 -15.35 -16.16
CA GLN A 352 0.18 -16.17 -16.82
C GLN A 352 0.84 -17.28 -17.67
N LYS A 353 1.88 -16.95 -18.44
CA LYS A 353 2.65 -17.96 -19.22
C LYS A 353 3.33 -18.99 -18.34
N LEU A 354 3.89 -18.60 -17.19
CA LEU A 354 4.49 -19.52 -16.22
C LEU A 354 3.46 -20.43 -15.53
N LEU A 355 2.19 -20.01 -15.45
CA LEU A 355 1.09 -20.81 -14.94
C LEU A 355 0.55 -21.78 -16.01
N ASP A 356 0.51 -21.36 -17.28
CA ASP A 356 0.09 -22.20 -18.41
C ASP A 356 1.15 -23.25 -18.82
N ASP A 357 2.44 -22.98 -18.61
CA ASP A 357 3.56 -23.92 -18.90
C ASP A 357 3.78 -24.98 -17.80
N ARG A 358 2.99 -25.01 -16.71
CA ARG A 358 3.03 -26.13 -15.77
C ARG A 358 2.38 -27.36 -16.42
N PRO A 359 3.09 -28.49 -16.57
CA PRO A 359 2.47 -29.71 -17.06
C PRO A 359 1.33 -30.11 -16.09
N SER A 360 0.12 -30.20 -16.62
CA SER A 360 -1.05 -30.69 -15.91
C SER A 360 -0.72 -32.07 -15.35
N ASN A 361 -0.80 -32.22 -14.04
CA ASN A 361 -0.42 -33.42 -13.31
C ASN A 361 -1.45 -34.55 -13.48
N SER A 362 -1.67 -34.96 -14.73
CA SER A 362 -2.64 -35.99 -15.13
C SER A 362 -1.96 -37.26 -15.66
N ASP A 363 -0.65 -37.23 -15.93
CA ASP A 363 0.06 -38.35 -16.58
C ASP A 363 0.88 -39.25 -15.61
N GLU A 364 1.00 -38.91 -14.33
CA GLU A 364 1.76 -39.73 -13.37
C GLU A 364 0.98 -40.90 -12.76
N GLN A 365 -0.35 -40.99 -12.95
CA GLN A 365 -1.15 -42.13 -12.43
C GLN A 365 -1.29 -43.32 -13.39
N GLN A 366 -0.82 -43.23 -14.64
CA GLN A 366 -0.89 -44.35 -15.59
C GLN A 366 0.36 -45.23 -15.65
N LYS A 367 1.43 -44.91 -14.91
CA LYS A 367 2.71 -45.65 -14.98
C LYS A 367 3.01 -46.58 -13.81
N GLN A 368 2.05 -46.84 -12.91
CA GLN A 368 2.22 -47.74 -11.76
C GLN A 368 1.49 -49.09 -11.84
N VAL A 369 0.92 -49.46 -13.00
CA VAL A 369 0.37 -50.82 -13.22
C VAL A 369 1.08 -51.48 -14.40
N GLU A 370 2.38 -51.72 -14.27
CA GLU A 370 3.04 -52.77 -15.06
C GLU A 370 4.20 -53.32 -14.23
N MET A 371 3.99 -54.48 -13.61
CA MET A 371 5.06 -55.21 -12.92
C MET A 371 6.14 -55.61 -13.92
N PRO A 372 7.44 -55.50 -13.59
CA PRO A 372 8.49 -55.96 -14.47
C PRO A 372 8.49 -57.49 -14.54
N SER A 373 8.29 -58.03 -15.74
CA SER A 373 8.54 -59.44 -16.04
C SER A 373 10.03 -59.75 -15.91
N VAL A 374 10.32 -60.87 -15.24
CA VAL A 374 11.62 -61.51 -15.03
C VAL A 374 12.47 -61.53 -16.31
N PRO A 375 13.77 -61.19 -16.27
CA PRO A 375 14.65 -61.38 -17.42
C PRO A 375 15.02 -62.87 -17.56
N ASP A 376 14.74 -63.41 -18.75
CA ASP A 376 15.11 -64.76 -19.16
C ASP A 376 16.64 -64.86 -19.31
N SER A 377 17.24 -65.85 -18.66
CA SER A 377 18.67 -66.09 -18.65
C SER A 377 18.98 -67.42 -19.34
N SER A 378 19.45 -67.40 -20.58
CA SER A 378 20.49 -68.32 -21.08
C SER A 378 20.82 -68.07 -22.56
N ASP A 379 21.88 -67.31 -22.78
CA ASP A 379 22.95 -67.66 -23.74
C ASP A 379 23.38 -69.12 -23.46
N ALA A 380 23.43 -70.07 -24.40
CA ALA A 380 24.36 -70.13 -25.55
C ALA A 380 25.79 -69.71 -25.12
N ASP A 381 26.62 -70.56 -24.53
CA ASP A 381 27.15 -71.75 -25.18
C ASP A 381 27.95 -72.57 -24.16
N ASN A 382 27.61 -73.86 -24.04
CA ASN A 382 28.53 -74.87 -23.52
C ASN A 382 29.16 -75.59 -24.73
N LYS A 383 30.26 -75.02 -25.22
CA LYS A 383 31.22 -75.64 -26.15
C LYS A 383 32.57 -75.05 -25.72
N VAL A 384 33.54 -75.79 -25.20
CA VAL A 384 34.12 -77.01 -25.76
C VAL A 384 34.91 -77.69 -24.66
N SER A 385 34.71 -78.99 -24.42
CA SER A 385 35.85 -79.84 -24.09
C SER A 385 35.64 -81.25 -24.62
N ARG A 386 36.61 -81.66 -25.47
CA ARG A 386 36.95 -83.04 -25.87
C ARG A 386 36.04 -83.75 -26.88
N SER A 387 36.38 -83.52 -28.15
CA SER A 387 36.62 -84.60 -29.11
C SER A 387 37.99 -84.38 -29.77
N GLU A 388 39.06 -84.73 -29.06
CA GLU A 388 40.28 -85.25 -29.67
C GLU A 388 40.37 -86.71 -29.24
N ASP A 389 39.67 -87.55 -30.01
CA ASP A 389 40.02 -88.94 -30.28
C ASP A 389 39.78 -89.12 -31.78
N ALA A 390 40.71 -88.59 -32.58
CA ALA A 390 41.05 -89.05 -33.94
C ALA A 390 42.06 -88.10 -34.61
N ARG A 391 43.35 -88.22 -34.24
CA ARG A 391 44.49 -88.43 -35.17
C ARG A 391 45.84 -88.05 -34.52
N SER A 392 46.67 -89.08 -34.42
CA SER A 392 48.15 -89.15 -34.38
C SER A 392 48.95 -88.23 -33.47
#